data_AF-A0A8J2ME15-F1
#
_entry.id   AF-A0A8J2ME15-F1
#
_cell.length_a   1.000
_cell.length_b   1.000
_cell.length_c   1.000
_cell.angle_alpha   90.00
_cell.angle_beta   90.00
_cell.angle_gamma   90.00
#
_symmetry.space_group_name_H-M   'P 1'
#
loop_
_entity.id
_entity.type
_entity.pdbx_description
1 polymer ?
#
loop_
_entity_poly.entity_id
_entity_poly.type
_entity_poly.pdbx_seq_one_letter_code
_entity_poly.pdbx_strand_id
1 'polypeptide(L)'
;METDELAETKWETNIQPPTIDELRKYTKNVFSSKYIKYMYSKFKNECPTGRMRVAKFKKMFGSYFPSCLDEEYILRLFTAFANGKEEITFQVTLVIRKNPITANSNAEPNV
;
A
#
# COMPACT_ATOMS: atom_id res chain seq x y z
N MET A 1 19.00 -30.63 9.07
CA MET A 1 17.84 -29.76 9.32
C MET A 1 18.33 -28.32 9.36
N GLU A 2 18.85 -27.75 8.26
CA GLU A 2 18.08 -27.31 7.07
C GLU A 2 16.88 -26.47 7.56
N THR A 3 16.85 -25.17 7.30
CA THR A 3 16.76 -24.62 5.94
C THR A 3 17.34 -23.21 5.90
N ASP A 4 18.16 -22.94 4.88
CA ASP A 4 18.36 -21.65 4.24
C ASP A 4 17.23 -20.64 4.48
N GLU A 5 17.54 -19.51 5.11
CA GLU A 5 16.90 -18.25 4.75
C GLU A 5 18.00 -17.30 4.26
N LEU A 6 18.41 -17.60 3.02
CA LEU A 6 19.11 -16.74 2.07
C LEU A 6 19.01 -15.26 2.48
N ALA A 7 20.09 -14.53 2.71
CA ALA A 7 20.97 -14.08 1.63
C ALA A 7 20.22 -13.69 0.33
N GLU A 8 19.04 -13.08 0.42
CA GLU A 8 18.44 -12.35 -0.71
C GLU A 8 18.90 -10.88 -0.69
N THR A 9 20.08 -10.71 -1.30
CA THR A 9 20.30 -9.74 -2.40
C THR A 9 19.79 -8.32 -2.13
N LYS A 10 20.63 -7.40 -1.65
CA LYS A 10 21.64 -6.75 -2.51
C LYS A 10 21.11 -6.72 -3.98
N TRP A 11 20.67 -5.55 -4.45
CA TRP A 11 20.40 -5.19 -5.87
C TRP A 11 19.12 -5.66 -6.61
N GLU A 12 18.09 -6.20 -5.97
CA GLU A 12 16.87 -6.58 -6.72
C GLU A 12 15.91 -5.41 -7.02
N THR A 13 16.14 -4.84 -8.20
CA THR A 13 15.29 -3.89 -8.93
C THR A 13 14.94 -2.64 -8.14
N ASN A 14 15.79 -1.60 -8.26
CA ASN A 14 15.31 -0.22 -8.16
C ASN A 14 14.21 -0.07 -9.23
N ILE A 15 12.96 -0.42 -8.91
CA ILE A 15 11.81 0.05 -9.67
C ILE A 15 11.92 1.56 -9.57
N GLN A 16 12.38 2.17 -10.65
CA GLN A 16 12.51 3.61 -10.72
C GLN A 16 11.11 4.15 -10.44
N PRO A 17 10.91 4.85 -9.32
CA PRO A 17 9.58 5.32 -8.99
C PRO A 17 9.15 6.26 -10.13
N PRO A 18 7.91 6.12 -10.64
CA PRO A 18 7.38 7.09 -11.59
C PRO A 18 7.54 8.49 -11.03
N THR A 19 7.68 9.46 -11.92
CA THR A 19 7.99 10.84 -11.54
C THR A 19 6.90 11.35 -10.59
N ILE A 20 7.25 12.26 -9.68
CA ILE A 20 6.26 12.85 -8.76
C ILE A 20 5.08 13.44 -9.54
N ASP A 21 5.32 14.00 -10.73
CA ASP A 21 4.27 14.52 -11.59
C ASP A 21 3.34 13.43 -12.15
N GLU A 22 3.89 12.28 -12.53
CA GLU A 22 3.09 11.11 -12.95
C GLU A 22 2.26 10.55 -11.80
N LEU A 23 2.84 10.47 -10.60
CA LEU A 23 2.13 10.06 -9.38
C LEU A 23 1.03 11.05 -9.01
N ARG A 24 1.27 12.35 -9.21
CA ARG A 24 0.24 13.40 -9.03
C ARG A 24 -0.87 13.25 -10.05
N LYS A 25 -0.55 13.07 -11.34
CA LYS A 25 -1.53 12.86 -12.40
C LYS A 25 -2.37 11.61 -12.16
N TYR A 26 -1.71 10.51 -11.79
CA TYR A 26 -2.36 9.24 -11.43
C TYR A 26 -3.32 9.39 -10.24
N THR A 27 -2.92 10.16 -9.23
CA THR A 27 -3.75 10.47 -8.05
C THR A 27 -4.73 11.63 -8.28
N LYS A 28 -4.89 12.12 -9.51
CA LYS A 28 -5.67 13.32 -9.90
C LYS A 28 -5.35 14.55 -9.03
N ASN A 29 -4.07 14.78 -8.75
CA ASN A 29 -3.53 15.90 -7.96
C ASN A 29 -4.07 16.00 -6.52
N VAL A 30 -4.58 14.91 -5.94
CA VAL A 30 -5.08 14.90 -4.56
C VAL A 30 -3.95 15.08 -3.54
N PHE A 31 -2.75 14.57 -3.84
CA PHE A 31 -1.60 14.65 -2.95
C PHE A 31 -0.59 15.72 -3.40
N SER A 32 -0.02 16.43 -2.43
CA SER A 32 1.07 17.37 -2.69
C SER A 32 2.39 16.63 -2.95
N SER A 33 3.29 17.26 -3.72
CA SER A 33 4.62 16.71 -3.98
C SER A 33 5.41 16.40 -2.70
N LYS A 34 5.23 17.21 -1.64
CA LYS A 34 5.84 16.98 -0.33
C LYS A 34 5.28 15.72 0.34
N TYR A 35 3.97 15.52 0.29
CA TYR A 35 3.32 14.34 0.85
C TYR A 35 3.72 13.06 0.12
N ILE A 36 3.78 13.10 -1.22
CA ILE A 36 4.21 11.96 -2.04
C ILE A 36 5.66 11.57 -1.70
N LYS A 37 6.58 12.55 -1.58
CA LYS A 37 7.97 12.29 -1.15
C LYS A 37 8.02 11.67 0.25
N TYR A 38 7.28 12.23 1.21
CA TYR A 38 7.22 11.71 2.58
C TYR A 38 6.71 10.26 2.61
N MET A 39 5.61 9.99 1.93
CA MET A 39 5.04 8.65 1.85
C MET A 39 5.96 7.67 1.14
N TYR A 40 6.65 8.11 0.09
CA TYR A 40 7.63 7.28 -0.61
C TYR A 40 8.83 6.94 0.30
N SER A 41 9.33 7.90 1.07
CA SER A 41 10.41 7.64 2.04
C SER A 41 9.99 6.64 3.11
N LYS A 42 8.76 6.76 3.64
CA LYS A 42 8.21 5.80 4.61
C LYS A 42 8.04 4.41 3.98
N PHE A 43 7.49 4.37 2.76
CA PHE A 43 7.33 3.13 2.00
C PHE A 43 8.67 2.45 1.73
N LYS A 44 9.71 3.20 1.32
CA LYS A 44 11.03 2.64 1.03
C LYS A 44 11.77 2.16 2.29
N ASN A 45 11.49 2.77 3.45
CA ASN A 45 12.01 2.29 4.73
C ASN A 45 11.40 0.94 5.11
N GLU A 46 10.11 0.74 4.83
CA GLU A 46 9.41 -0.49 5.21
C GLU A 46 9.43 -1.59 4.16
N CYS A 47 9.58 -1.22 2.89
CA CYS A 47 9.62 -2.08 1.71
C CYS A 47 10.80 -1.66 0.82
N PRO A 48 12.05 -2.07 1.15
CA PRO A 48 13.23 -1.67 0.40
C PRO A 48 13.23 -2.15 -1.07
N THR A 49 12.45 -3.19 -1.36
CA THR A 49 12.22 -3.75 -2.70
C THR A 49 11.23 -2.96 -3.56
N GLY A 50 10.57 -1.93 -3.00
CA GLY A 50 9.53 -1.18 -3.70
C GLY A 50 8.20 -1.93 -3.87
N ARG A 51 8.10 -3.13 -3.29
CA ARG A 51 6.95 -4.04 -3.36
C ARG A 51 6.44 -4.33 -1.96
N MET A 52 5.13 -4.29 -1.76
CA MET A 52 4.50 -4.53 -0.47
C MET A 52 3.55 -5.74 -0.57
N ARG A 53 3.80 -6.75 0.26
CA ARG A 53 2.96 -7.95 0.39
C ARG A 53 1.84 -7.73 1.41
N VAL A 54 0.87 -8.64 1.43
CA VAL A 54 -0.31 -8.58 2.32
C VAL A 54 0.04 -8.44 3.81
N ALA A 55 1.09 -9.12 4.29
CA ALA A 55 1.51 -9.05 5.69
C ALA A 55 1.92 -7.63 6.11
N LYS A 56 2.66 -6.93 5.24
CA LYS A 56 3.05 -5.53 5.46
C LYS A 56 1.88 -4.58 5.26
N PHE A 57 1.00 -4.86 4.29
CA PHE A 57 -0.23 -4.11 4.10
C PHE A 57 -1.10 -4.12 5.37
N LYS A 58 -1.33 -5.28 5.97
CA LYS A 58 -2.03 -5.39 7.27
C LYS A 58 -1.36 -4.56 8.36
N LYS A 59 -0.03 -4.57 8.46
CA LYS A 59 0.70 -3.77 9.48
C LYS A 59 0.58 -2.25 9.26
N MET A 60 0.65 -1.82 8.00
CA MET A 60 0.63 -0.40 7.62
C MET A 60 -0.76 0.22 7.62
N PHE A 61 -1.76 -0.57 7.19
CA PHE A 61 -3.14 -0.13 7.05
C PHE A 61 -4.03 -0.62 8.18
N GLY A 62 -3.55 -1.55 9.02
CA GLY A 62 -4.28 -2.14 10.15
C GLY A 62 -4.87 -1.13 11.10
N SER A 63 -4.13 -0.07 11.44
CA SER A 63 -4.65 1.00 12.31
C SER A 63 -5.74 1.87 11.66
N TYR A 64 -5.91 1.79 10.35
CA TYR A 64 -7.00 2.47 9.63
C TYR A 64 -8.23 1.56 9.46
N PHE A 65 -8.07 0.26 9.69
CA PHE A 65 -9.15 -0.71 9.60
C PHE A 65 -9.84 -0.84 10.97
N PRO A 66 -11.19 -0.77 11.04
CA PRO A 66 -11.88 -1.09 12.27
C PRO A 66 -11.58 -2.54 12.68
N SER A 67 -11.49 -2.77 13.99
CA SER A 67 -11.16 -4.07 14.59
C SER A 67 -12.16 -5.19 14.27
N CYS A 68 -13.32 -4.86 13.70
CA CYS A 68 -14.34 -5.79 13.25
C CYS A 68 -14.20 -6.24 11.78
N LEU A 69 -13.15 -5.84 11.06
CA LEU A 69 -12.93 -6.32 9.70
C LEU A 69 -12.32 -7.73 9.69
N ASP A 70 -13.04 -8.66 9.07
CA ASP A 70 -12.55 -10.00 8.79
C ASP A 70 -11.24 -9.97 7.98
N GLU A 71 -10.33 -10.87 8.33
CA GLU A 71 -9.06 -11.02 7.60
C GLU A 71 -9.29 -11.33 6.12
N GLU A 72 -10.37 -12.06 5.81
CA GLU A 72 -10.76 -12.38 4.44
C GLU A 72 -11.19 -11.13 3.65
N TYR A 73 -11.84 -10.15 4.31
CA TYR A 73 -12.18 -8.88 3.70
C TYR A 73 -10.91 -8.08 3.37
N ILE A 74 -9.94 -8.04 4.29
CA ILE A 74 -8.65 -7.36 4.07
C ILE A 74 -7.89 -8.02 2.92
N LEU A 75 -7.92 -9.36 2.83
CA LEU A 75 -7.28 -10.10 1.74
C LEU A 75 -7.97 -9.81 0.40
N ARG A 76 -9.30 -9.84 0.34
CA ARG A 76 -10.07 -9.49 -0.87
C ARG A 76 -9.77 -8.07 -1.34
N LEU A 77 -9.70 -7.12 -0.40
CA LEU A 77 -9.34 -5.74 -0.67
C LEU A 77 -7.91 -5.63 -1.24
N PHE A 78 -6.95 -6.32 -0.63
CA PHE A 78 -5.58 -6.38 -1.13
C PHE A 78 -5.52 -6.96 -2.54
N THR A 79 -6.19 -8.08 -2.80
CA THR A 79 -6.22 -8.74 -4.11
C THR A 79 -6.86 -7.86 -5.19
N ALA A 80 -7.94 -7.13 -4.84
CA ALA A 80 -8.57 -6.18 -5.73
C ALA A 80 -7.61 -5.04 -6.12
N PHE A 81 -6.84 -4.52 -5.17
CA PHE A 81 -5.84 -3.48 -5.43
C PHE A 81 -4.58 -4.01 -6.13
N ALA A 82 -4.21 -5.26 -5.89
CA ALA A 82 -3.09 -5.92 -6.53
C ALA A 82 -3.40 -6.37 -7.97
N ASN A 83 -4.67 -6.29 -8.40
CA ASN A 83 -5.12 -6.66 -9.74
C ASN A 83 -4.64 -8.07 -10.14
N GLY A 84 -4.77 -9.03 -9.22
CA GLY A 84 -4.35 -10.42 -9.40
C GLY A 84 -2.86 -10.69 -9.14
N LYS A 85 -2.09 -9.71 -8.66
CA LYS A 85 -0.71 -9.89 -8.20
C LYS A 85 -0.66 -10.21 -6.70
N GLU A 86 0.46 -10.76 -6.24
CA GLU A 86 0.72 -11.02 -4.81
C GLU A 86 1.39 -9.82 -4.09
N GLU A 87 1.61 -8.73 -4.83
CA GLU A 87 2.36 -7.57 -4.39
C GLU A 87 1.74 -6.27 -4.93
N ILE A 88 1.77 -5.22 -4.11
CA ILE A 88 1.36 -3.87 -4.51
C ILE A 88 2.54 -2.92 -4.46
N THR A 89 2.59 -1.99 -5.42
CA THR A 89 3.62 -0.96 -5.51
C THR A 89 3.14 0.35 -4.91
N PHE A 90 4.07 1.28 -4.70
CA PHE A 90 3.77 2.57 -4.08
C PHE A 90 2.58 3.32 -4.72
N GLN A 91 2.45 3.28 -6.04
CA GLN A 91 1.33 3.92 -6.74
C GLN A 91 -0.04 3.44 -6.25
N VAL A 92 -0.19 2.14 -5.99
CA VAL A 92 -1.43 1.53 -5.51
C VAL A 92 -1.70 1.96 -4.07
N THR A 93 -0.66 2.08 -3.25
CA THR A 93 -0.81 2.57 -1.87
C THR A 93 -1.38 3.99 -1.80
N LEU A 94 -1.03 4.85 -2.77
CA LEU A 94 -1.61 6.18 -2.89
C LEU A 94 -3.08 6.14 -3.31
N VAL A 95 -3.48 5.18 -4.14
CA VAL A 95 -4.89 4.98 -4.54
C VAL A 95 -5.73 4.54 -3.35
N ILE A 96 -5.21 3.59 -2.55
CA ILE A 96 -5.87 3.13 -1.33
C ILE A 96 -6.06 4.31 -0.36
N ARG A 97 -5.05 5.17 -0.22
CA ARG A 97 -5.12 6.37 0.64
C ARG A 97 -6.10 7.42 0.11
N LYS A 98 -6.32 7.47 -1.21
CA LYS A 98 -7.24 8.41 -1.87
C LYS A 98 -8.70 8.02 -1.71
N ASN A 99 -9.02 6.72 -1.73
CA ASN A 99 -10.39 6.24 -1.63
C ASN A 99 -10.75 5.93 -0.17
N PRO A 100 -11.54 6.77 0.51
CA PRO A 100 -11.98 6.52 1.88
C PRO A 100 -13.09 5.46 1.98
N ILE A 101 -13.31 4.59 0.99
CA ILE A 101 -14.34 3.53 1.05
C ILE A 101 -14.12 2.59 2.27
N THR A 102 -12.91 2.55 2.81
CA THR A 102 -12.57 1.85 4.08
C THR A 102 -12.62 2.72 5.33
N ALA A 103 -12.96 4.01 5.21
CA ALA A 103 -13.19 4.93 6.33
C ALA A 103 -14.67 5.26 6.55
N ASN A 104 -15.57 4.79 5.68
CA ASN A 104 -17.01 5.00 5.79
C ASN A 104 -17.83 3.76 5.39
N SER A 105 -17.65 2.66 6.11
CA SER A 105 -18.76 1.72 6.33
C SER A 105 -19.04 1.77 7.82
N ASN A 106 -20.20 2.32 8.21
CA ASN A 106 -20.69 2.65 9.56
C ASN A 106 -20.56 4.12 10.00
N ALA A 107 -21.08 5.04 9.18
CA ALA A 107 -21.73 6.24 9.69
C ALA A 107 -22.78 6.67 8.66
N GLU A 108 -23.86 5.91 8.58
CA GLU A 108 -25.14 6.51 8.22
C GLU A 108 -25.46 7.53 9.32
N PRO A 109 -25.64 8.83 9.04
CA PRO A 109 -26.39 9.68 9.94
C PRO A 109 -27.83 9.19 9.87
N ASN A 110 -28.19 8.33 10.82
CA ASN A 110 -29.59 8.04 11.07
C ASN A 110 -30.18 9.30 11.75
N VAL A 111 -31.18 9.87 11.07
CA VAL A 111 -32.13 10.94 11.45
C VAL A 111 -31.58 12.34 11.74
#